data_AF-A0A7X7UFN9-F1
#
_entry.id   AF-A0A7X7UFN9-F1
#
_cell.length_a   1.000
_cell.length_b   1.000
_cell.length_c   1.000
_cell.angle_alpha   90.00
_cell.angle_beta   90.00
_cell.angle_gamma   90.00
#
_symmetry.space_group_name_H-M   'P 1'
#
loop_
_entity.id
_entity.type
_entity.pdbx_description
1 polymer ?
#
loop_
_entity_poly.entity_id
_entity_poly.type
_entity_poly.pdbx_seq_one_letter_code
_entity_poly.pdbx_strand_id
1 'polypeptide(L)'
;MTANMVMQGGLYLLAILALAWPLGRYMARVYDAEPTWAARIFGPAERLLYRLAGIDPQAEMDWKKYAGAVLVFNAAGFLLLYAILRLQAHLPLNPQGCGSLSPALAFNTAVSFVTNTNWQAYTGEAALSYFSQMIGLTVQNFLSAATGMAVLVALIRGIRARAATAIGNFWADLVRGVLYVLLPLSLLLAVLLVGQGVVQSLDPYVSAHLLEPVKNAGGDWITTQTIPLGPAASQVAIKQLGTNGGGFFGVNSAHPFENPTPL
;
A
#
# COMPACT_ATOMS: atom_id res chain seq x y z
N MET A 1 -21.42 22.43 18.47
CA MET A 1 -20.35 21.91 17.60
C MET A 1 -19.07 21.58 18.37
N THR A 2 -18.67 22.38 19.36
CA THR A 2 -17.41 22.21 20.11
C THR A 2 -17.31 20.92 20.93
N ALA A 3 -18.37 20.51 21.63
CA ALA A 3 -18.34 19.30 22.48
C ALA A 3 -18.14 18.01 21.67
N ASN A 4 -18.83 17.85 20.52
CA ASN A 4 -18.67 16.68 19.66
C ASN A 4 -17.25 16.58 19.07
N MET A 5 -16.67 17.71 18.65
CA MET A 5 -15.29 17.75 18.13
C MET A 5 -14.27 17.35 19.20
N VAL A 6 -14.42 17.87 20.42
CA VAL A 6 -13.55 17.51 21.56
C VAL A 6 -13.70 16.03 21.91
N MET A 7 -14.93 15.50 21.91
CA MET A 7 -15.18 14.10 22.18
C MET A 7 -14.59 13.18 21.10
N GLN A 8 -14.82 13.48 19.82
CA GLN A 8 -14.25 12.71 18.70
C GLN A 8 -12.72 12.76 18.71
N GLY A 9 -12.13 13.94 18.90
CA GLY A 9 -10.68 14.09 19.03
C GLY A 9 -10.11 13.32 20.22
N GLY A 10 -10.77 13.38 21.37
CA GLY A 10 -10.38 12.63 22.57
C GLY A 10 -10.44 11.13 22.35
N LEU A 11 -11.54 10.61 21.77
CA LEU A 11 -11.69 9.19 21.44
C LEU A 11 -10.65 8.74 20.42
N TYR A 12 -10.37 9.54 19.40
CA TYR A 12 -9.36 9.25 18.39
C TYR A 12 -7.95 9.14 19.00
N LEU A 13 -7.56 10.10 19.84
CA LEU A 13 -6.26 10.07 20.53
C LEU A 13 -6.15 8.86 21.46
N LEU A 14 -7.20 8.57 22.24
CA LEU A 14 -7.23 7.40 23.12
C LEU A 14 -7.09 6.09 22.32
N ALA A 15 -7.82 5.96 21.21
CA ALA A 15 -7.74 4.79 20.35
C ALA A 15 -6.33 4.62 19.74
N ILE A 16 -5.73 5.71 19.23
CA ILE A 16 -4.38 5.67 18.69
C ILE A 16 -3.38 5.25 19.77
N LEU A 17 -3.40 5.86 20.95
CA LEU A 17 -2.44 5.52 22.00
C LEU A 17 -2.61 4.07 22.47
N ALA A 18 -3.86 3.61 22.60
CA ALA A 18 -4.19 2.25 22.99
C ALA A 18 -3.72 1.19 21.97
N LEU A 19 -3.75 1.51 20.67
CA LEU A 19 -3.33 0.60 19.59
C LEU A 19 -1.84 0.72 19.26
N ALA A 20 -1.28 1.93 19.28
CA ALA A 20 0.10 2.20 18.90
C ALA A 20 1.10 1.63 19.92
N TRP A 21 0.80 1.68 21.22
CA TRP A 21 1.70 1.16 22.25
C TRP A 21 1.94 -0.36 22.15
N PRO A 22 0.91 -1.23 22.08
CA PRO A 22 1.13 -2.66 21.94
C PRO A 22 1.75 -3.00 20.58
N LEU A 23 1.34 -2.31 19.51
CA LEU A 23 1.91 -2.51 18.17
C LEU A 23 3.40 -2.15 18.14
N GLY A 24 3.79 -1.00 18.71
CA GLY A 24 5.18 -0.57 18.78
C GLY A 24 6.07 -1.56 19.55
N ARG A 25 5.56 -2.14 20.65
CA ARG A 25 6.27 -3.20 21.37
C ARG A 25 6.42 -4.48 20.54
N TYR A 26 5.38 -4.87 19.83
CA TYR A 26 5.44 -6.01 18.93
C TYR A 26 6.43 -5.76 17.79
N MET A 27 6.41 -4.59 17.15
CA MET A 27 7.35 -4.21 16.10
C MET A 27 8.79 -4.21 16.60
N ALA A 28 9.07 -3.70 17.80
CA ALA A 28 10.41 -3.76 18.39
C ALA A 28 10.93 -5.20 18.47
N ARG A 29 10.09 -6.15 18.93
CA ARG A 29 10.44 -7.59 18.96
C ARG A 29 10.69 -8.16 17.58
N VAL A 30 9.85 -7.82 16.59
CA VAL A 30 10.01 -8.26 15.20
C VAL A 30 11.36 -7.81 14.63
N TYR A 31 11.73 -6.54 14.83
CA TYR A 31 12.98 -5.99 14.31
C TYR A 31 14.22 -6.43 15.10
N ASP A 32 14.11 -6.72 16.39
CA ASP A 32 15.18 -7.31 17.20
C ASP A 32 15.30 -8.85 17.03
N ALA A 33 14.53 -9.43 16.09
CA ALA A 33 14.51 -10.87 15.80
C ALA A 33 14.09 -11.75 17.00
N GLU A 34 13.33 -11.21 17.94
CA GLU A 34 12.82 -11.96 19.09
C GLU A 34 11.70 -12.93 18.66
N PRO A 35 11.51 -14.05 19.39
CA PRO A 35 10.41 -14.98 19.10
C PRO A 35 9.04 -14.31 19.22
N THR A 36 8.27 -14.30 18.12
CA THR A 36 6.88 -13.83 18.08
C THR A 36 5.92 -14.94 17.67
N TRP A 37 4.63 -14.78 17.97
CA TRP A 37 3.59 -15.69 17.48
C TRP A 37 3.53 -15.69 15.94
N ALA A 38 3.74 -14.54 15.31
CA ALA A 38 3.72 -14.39 13.86
C ALA A 38 4.91 -15.10 13.20
N ALA A 39 6.09 -15.09 13.83
CA ALA A 39 7.25 -15.86 13.37
C ALA A 39 6.99 -17.38 13.35
N ARG A 40 6.09 -17.90 14.19
CA ARG A 40 5.69 -19.32 14.15
C ARG A 40 4.86 -19.63 12.90
N ILE A 41 3.99 -18.70 12.49
CA ILE A 41 3.08 -18.87 11.36
C ILE A 41 3.79 -18.55 10.03
N PHE A 42 4.43 -17.39 9.93
CA PHE A 42 5.05 -16.92 8.68
C PHE A 42 6.55 -17.23 8.58
N GLY A 43 7.19 -17.81 9.60
CA GLY A 43 8.60 -18.18 9.57
C GLY A 43 9.01 -19.09 8.40
N PRO A 44 8.19 -20.08 7.96
CA PRO A 44 8.48 -20.83 6.74
C PRO A 44 8.54 -19.94 5.48
N ALA A 45 7.63 -18.97 5.37
CA ALA A 45 7.62 -18.02 4.27
C ALA A 45 8.83 -17.08 4.33
N GLU A 46 9.20 -16.57 5.51
CA GLU A 46 10.41 -15.77 5.71
C GLU A 46 11.66 -16.54 5.23
N ARG A 47 11.84 -17.79 5.66
CA ARG A 47 12.97 -18.63 5.24
C ARG A 47 12.97 -18.93 3.74
N LEU A 48 11.79 -19.13 3.14
CA LEU A 48 11.67 -19.33 1.70
C LEU A 48 12.09 -18.07 0.93
N LEU A 49 11.60 -16.90 1.35
CA LEU A 49 11.96 -15.61 0.74
C LEU A 49 13.47 -15.36 0.85
N TYR A 50 14.05 -15.61 2.02
CA TYR A 50 15.50 -15.48 2.19
C TYR A 50 16.29 -16.42 1.29
N ARG A 51 15.88 -17.68 1.16
CA ARG A 51 16.54 -18.65 0.27
C ARG A 51 16.42 -18.28 -1.20
N LEU A 52 15.25 -17.82 -1.66
CA LEU A 52 15.02 -17.46 -3.06
C LEU A 52 15.76 -16.17 -3.44
N ALA A 53 15.82 -15.20 -2.52
CA ALA A 53 16.49 -13.93 -2.75
C ALA A 53 17.99 -13.94 -2.38
N GLY A 54 18.51 -15.06 -1.84
CA GLY A 54 19.89 -15.16 -1.38
C GLY A 54 20.22 -14.24 -0.19
N ILE A 55 19.22 -13.94 0.65
CA ILE A 55 19.38 -13.07 1.83
C ILE A 55 19.94 -13.91 2.98
N ASP A 56 21.12 -13.54 3.45
CA ASP A 56 21.60 -13.96 4.76
C ASP A 56 21.15 -12.92 5.81
N PRO A 57 20.17 -13.23 6.68
CA PRO A 57 19.68 -12.29 7.68
C PRO A 57 20.68 -12.02 8.81
N GLN A 58 21.76 -12.81 8.94
CA GLN A 58 22.82 -12.60 9.93
C GLN A 58 23.96 -11.72 9.40
N ALA A 59 24.01 -11.49 8.08
CA ALA A 59 25.00 -10.62 7.48
C ALA A 59 24.72 -9.15 7.84
N GLU A 60 25.53 -8.59 8.72
CA GLU A 60 25.40 -7.19 9.14
C GLU A 60 25.91 -6.21 8.06
N MET A 61 25.24 -5.06 7.96
CA MET A 61 25.58 -3.98 7.04
C MET A 61 26.01 -2.72 7.79
N ASP A 62 27.09 -2.10 7.33
CA ASP A 62 27.39 -0.71 7.65
C ASP A 62 26.37 0.24 6.98
N TRP A 63 26.40 1.52 7.36
CA TRP A 63 25.45 2.51 6.85
C TRP A 63 25.53 2.71 5.33
N LYS A 64 26.72 2.56 4.72
CA LYS A 64 26.90 2.77 3.28
C LYS A 64 26.25 1.63 2.51
N LYS A 65 26.48 0.39 2.94
CA LYS A 65 25.85 -0.81 2.37
C LYS A 65 24.34 -0.77 2.55
N TYR A 66 23.87 -0.38 3.73
CA TYR A 66 22.43 -0.27 4.02
C TYR A 66 21.77 0.78 3.12
N ALA A 67 22.33 2.00 3.04
CA ALA A 67 21.82 3.06 2.17
C ALA A 67 21.88 2.67 0.68
N GLY A 68 22.96 2.03 0.25
CA GLY A 68 23.07 1.48 -1.10
C GLY A 68 21.97 0.45 -1.42
N ALA A 69 21.68 -0.45 -0.48
CA ALA A 69 20.62 -1.45 -0.64
C ALA A 69 19.23 -0.79 -0.75
N VAL A 70 18.94 0.22 0.08
CA VAL A 70 17.70 1.03 0.00
C VAL A 70 17.57 1.66 -1.39
N LEU A 71 18.62 2.32 -1.89
CA LEU A 71 18.58 3.02 -3.18
C LEU A 71 18.39 2.06 -4.35
N VAL A 72 19.15 0.95 -4.38
CA VAL A 72 19.04 -0.07 -5.43
C VAL A 72 17.65 -0.71 -5.43
N PHE A 73 17.12 -1.03 -4.25
CA PHE A 73 15.79 -1.64 -4.13
C PHE A 73 14.68 -0.72 -4.66
N ASN A 74 14.70 0.56 -4.28
CA ASN A 74 13.71 1.52 -4.75
C ASN A 74 13.87 1.84 -6.24
N ALA A 75 15.10 1.90 -6.76
CA ALA A 75 15.35 2.07 -8.20
C ALA A 75 14.79 0.87 -9.00
N ALA A 76 14.97 -0.36 -8.52
CA ALA A 76 14.39 -1.55 -9.13
C ALA A 76 12.86 -1.52 -9.08
N GLY A 77 12.28 -1.14 -7.94
CA GLY A 77 10.84 -0.95 -7.79
C GLY A 77 10.25 0.07 -8.76
N PHE A 78 10.94 1.21 -8.93
CA PHE A 78 10.60 2.25 -9.89
C PHE A 78 10.60 1.73 -11.33
N LEU A 79 11.69 1.07 -11.74
CA LEU A 79 11.79 0.54 -13.11
C LEU A 79 10.70 -0.50 -13.40
N LEU A 80 10.43 -1.39 -12.44
CA LEU A 80 9.39 -2.40 -12.58
C LEU A 80 7.99 -1.76 -12.69
N LEU A 81 7.65 -0.82 -11.79
CA LEU A 81 6.36 -0.15 -11.83
C LEU A 81 6.21 0.68 -13.12
N TYR A 82 7.25 1.41 -13.52
CA TYR A 82 7.26 2.16 -14.77
C TYR A 82 6.99 1.24 -15.97
N ALA A 83 7.64 0.07 -16.03
CA ALA A 83 7.41 -0.92 -17.08
C ALA A 83 5.97 -1.45 -17.05
N ILE A 84 5.42 -1.79 -15.88
CA ILE A 84 4.02 -2.23 -15.74
C ILE A 84 3.06 -1.17 -16.30
N LEU A 85 3.24 0.11 -15.93
CA LEU A 85 2.35 1.18 -16.39
C LEU A 85 2.48 1.48 -17.90
N ARG A 86 3.68 1.32 -18.47
CA ARG A 86 3.93 1.49 -19.91
C ARG A 86 3.45 0.30 -20.75
N LEU A 87 3.40 -0.89 -20.16
CA LEU A 87 2.97 -2.12 -20.82
C LEU A 87 1.57 -2.58 -20.40
N GLN A 88 0.87 -1.78 -19.61
CA GLN A 88 -0.47 -2.05 -19.07
C GLN A 88 -1.45 -2.62 -20.10
N ALA A 89 -1.46 -2.10 -21.33
CA ALA A 89 -2.39 -2.54 -22.37
C ALA A 89 -2.21 -4.03 -22.74
N HIS A 90 -1.04 -4.60 -22.49
CA HIS A 90 -0.70 -5.99 -22.82
C HIS A 90 -0.71 -6.93 -21.61
N LEU A 91 -0.95 -6.41 -20.42
CA LEU A 91 -0.97 -7.18 -19.18
C LEU A 91 -2.37 -7.74 -18.92
N PRO A 92 -2.49 -8.87 -18.19
CA PRO A 92 -3.78 -9.48 -17.88
C PRO A 92 -4.61 -8.60 -16.94
N LEU A 93 -5.83 -9.02 -16.60
CA LEU A 93 -6.73 -8.28 -15.69
C LEU A 93 -6.97 -6.82 -16.12
N ASN A 94 -7.26 -6.65 -17.41
CA ASN A 94 -7.62 -5.38 -18.01
C ASN A 94 -9.01 -5.45 -18.68
N PRO A 95 -10.10 -5.67 -17.91
CA PRO A 95 -11.43 -5.88 -18.47
C PRO A 95 -11.97 -4.66 -19.22
N GLN A 96 -11.48 -3.46 -18.90
CA GLN A 96 -11.88 -2.21 -19.55
C GLN A 96 -11.00 -1.84 -20.76
N GLY A 97 -9.97 -2.64 -21.07
CA GLY A 97 -9.06 -2.36 -22.19
C GLY A 97 -8.30 -1.04 -22.02
N CYS A 98 -7.96 -0.65 -20.79
CA CYS A 98 -7.19 0.56 -20.50
C CYS A 98 -5.86 0.56 -21.28
N GLY A 99 -5.61 1.64 -22.03
CA GLY A 99 -4.37 1.83 -22.78
C GLY A 99 -3.16 2.04 -21.87
N SER A 100 -1.96 1.97 -22.45
CA SER A 100 -0.73 2.28 -21.72
C SER A 100 -0.63 3.77 -21.37
N LEU A 101 -0.19 4.09 -20.16
CA LEU A 101 -0.01 5.48 -19.73
C LEU A 101 1.08 6.18 -20.53
N SER A 102 0.96 7.49 -20.77
CA SER A 102 2.03 8.26 -21.42
C SER A 102 3.34 8.17 -20.62
N PRO A 103 4.53 8.32 -21.26
CA PRO A 103 5.81 8.24 -20.56
C PRO A 103 5.90 9.16 -19.33
N ALA A 104 5.44 10.41 -19.46
CA ALA A 104 5.46 11.37 -18.35
C ALA A 104 4.55 10.95 -17.19
N LEU A 105 3.33 10.46 -17.49
CA LEU A 105 2.38 10.03 -16.46
C LEU A 105 2.84 8.74 -15.78
N ALA A 106 3.36 7.78 -16.54
CA ALA A 106 3.93 6.55 -16.01
C ALA A 106 5.13 6.84 -15.10
N PHE A 107 6.03 7.76 -15.51
CA PHE A 107 7.16 8.19 -14.71
C PHE A 107 6.72 8.84 -13.39
N ASN A 108 5.85 9.84 -13.47
CA ASN A 108 5.33 10.55 -12.31
C ASN A 108 4.64 9.57 -11.33
N THR A 109 3.77 8.70 -11.83
CA THR A 109 3.07 7.71 -11.02
C THR A 109 4.05 6.71 -10.39
N ALA A 110 5.02 6.20 -11.16
CA ALA A 110 5.99 5.24 -10.64
C ALA A 110 6.86 5.84 -9.53
N VAL A 111 7.41 7.04 -9.75
CA VAL A 111 8.17 7.77 -8.72
C VAL A 111 7.30 7.97 -7.50
N SER A 112 6.06 8.43 -7.69
CA SER A 112 5.21 8.82 -6.56
C SER A 112 4.88 7.66 -5.62
N PHE A 113 4.63 6.46 -6.15
CA PHE A 113 4.35 5.28 -5.34
C PHE A 113 5.61 4.72 -4.67
N VAL A 114 6.76 4.74 -5.36
CA VAL A 114 8.04 4.33 -4.77
C VAL A 114 8.47 5.29 -3.65
N THR A 115 8.17 6.59 -3.78
CA THR A 115 8.49 7.61 -2.76
C THR A 115 7.44 7.73 -1.67
N ASN A 116 6.51 6.76 -1.54
CA ASN A 116 5.46 6.75 -0.52
C ASN A 116 4.56 8.02 -0.53
N THR A 117 4.46 8.69 -1.69
CA THR A 117 3.75 9.96 -1.84
C THR A 117 2.36 9.76 -2.46
N ASN A 118 2.30 8.87 -3.45
CA ASN A 118 1.16 8.52 -4.27
C ASN A 118 0.29 9.69 -4.72
N TRP A 119 0.94 10.74 -5.20
CA TRP A 119 0.35 11.75 -6.05
C TRP A 119 -0.40 11.12 -7.23
N GLN A 120 -1.60 11.64 -7.52
CA GLN A 120 -2.45 11.15 -8.59
C GLN A 120 -2.76 12.30 -9.56
N ALA A 121 -2.13 12.26 -10.73
CA ALA A 121 -2.44 13.13 -11.86
C ALA A 121 -3.38 12.42 -12.87
N TYR A 122 -4.14 11.44 -12.40
CA TYR A 122 -5.01 10.57 -13.19
C TYR A 122 -6.23 10.15 -12.38
N THR A 123 -7.28 9.72 -13.06
CA THR A 123 -8.45 9.08 -12.46
C THR A 123 -8.26 7.57 -12.52
N GLY A 124 -8.20 6.91 -11.37
CA GLY A 124 -7.79 5.50 -11.28
C GLY A 124 -8.68 4.55 -12.09
N GLU A 125 -10.00 4.73 -12.03
CA GLU A 125 -10.98 3.93 -12.75
C GLU A 125 -11.01 4.13 -14.27
N ALA A 126 -10.42 5.22 -14.77
CA ALA A 126 -10.35 5.50 -16.20
C ALA A 126 -8.96 5.17 -16.78
N ALA A 127 -7.90 5.36 -16.00
CA ALA A 127 -6.53 5.31 -16.48
C ALA A 127 -5.81 3.98 -16.19
N LEU A 128 -6.20 3.24 -15.15
CA LEU A 128 -5.45 2.07 -14.68
C LEU A 128 -6.24 0.77 -14.80
N SER A 129 -5.54 -0.28 -15.25
CA SER A 129 -6.02 -1.66 -15.21
C SER A 129 -5.97 -2.24 -13.79
N TYR A 130 -6.69 -3.34 -13.55
CA TYR A 130 -6.64 -4.02 -12.26
C TYR A 130 -5.26 -4.61 -11.97
N PHE A 131 -4.55 -5.08 -13.00
CA PHE A 131 -3.18 -5.56 -12.82
C PHE A 131 -2.24 -4.45 -12.35
N SER A 132 -2.30 -3.26 -12.97
CA SER A 132 -1.50 -2.11 -12.55
C SER A 132 -1.78 -1.70 -11.10
N GLN A 133 -3.06 -1.65 -10.71
CA GLN A 133 -3.48 -1.34 -9.34
C GLN A 133 -3.00 -2.40 -8.33
N MET A 134 -3.19 -3.68 -8.65
CA MET A 134 -2.95 -4.80 -7.72
C MET A 134 -1.48 -5.22 -7.64
N ILE A 135 -0.80 -5.37 -8.77
CA ILE A 135 0.59 -5.88 -8.82
C ILE A 135 1.61 -4.73 -8.91
N GLY A 136 1.22 -3.59 -9.47
CA GLY A 136 2.07 -2.40 -9.51
C GLY A 136 1.95 -1.57 -8.24
N LEU A 137 0.82 -0.86 -8.13
CA LEU A 137 0.61 0.17 -7.11
C LEU A 137 0.52 -0.39 -5.69
N THR A 138 -0.27 -1.45 -5.49
CA THR A 138 -0.44 -2.07 -4.16
C THR A 138 0.87 -2.68 -3.66
N VAL A 139 1.66 -3.32 -4.54
CA VAL A 139 3.00 -3.81 -4.17
C VAL A 139 3.90 -2.66 -3.74
N GLN A 140 3.94 -1.55 -4.50
CA GLN A 140 4.71 -0.39 -4.07
C GLN A 140 4.21 0.17 -2.74
N ASN A 141 2.90 0.16 -2.46
CA ASN A 141 2.37 0.62 -1.17
C ASN A 141 2.94 -0.15 0.03
N PHE A 142 3.20 -1.46 -0.14
CA PHE A 142 3.86 -2.26 0.90
C PHE A 142 5.36 -1.93 0.99
N LEU A 143 6.03 -1.86 -0.17
CA LEU A 143 7.48 -1.77 -0.24
C LEU A 143 8.01 -0.39 0.15
N SER A 144 7.31 0.69 -0.24
CA SER A 144 7.65 2.08 0.13
C SER A 144 7.53 2.28 1.65
N ALA A 145 6.42 1.82 2.25
CA ALA A 145 6.16 1.87 3.67
C ALA A 145 7.18 1.03 4.47
N ALA A 146 7.42 -0.21 4.03
CA ALA A 146 8.41 -1.08 4.67
C ALA A 146 9.84 -0.52 4.56
N THR A 147 10.19 0.13 3.45
CA THR A 147 11.47 0.84 3.31
C THR A 147 11.59 1.95 4.34
N GLY A 148 10.56 2.79 4.50
CA GLY A 148 10.54 3.86 5.50
C GLY A 148 10.69 3.32 6.93
N MET A 149 9.99 2.24 7.24
CA MET A 149 10.11 1.54 8.54
C MET A 149 11.52 1.00 8.76
N ALA A 150 12.12 0.35 7.75
CA ALA A 150 13.47 -0.20 7.82
C ALA A 150 14.52 0.90 8.09
N VAL A 151 14.45 2.02 7.37
CA VAL A 151 15.34 3.18 7.59
C VAL A 151 15.19 3.75 9.01
N LEU A 152 13.96 3.87 9.52
CA LEU A 152 13.72 4.33 10.88
C LEU A 152 14.31 3.37 11.93
N VAL A 153 14.17 2.06 11.71
CA VAL A 153 14.77 1.03 12.58
C VAL A 153 16.29 1.09 12.56
N ALA A 154 16.89 1.25 11.38
CA ALA A 154 18.34 1.41 11.24
C ALA A 154 18.85 2.65 11.99
N LEU A 155 18.10 3.76 11.94
CA LEU A 155 18.38 4.96 12.73
C LEU A 155 18.30 4.69 14.24
N ILE A 156 17.24 4.02 14.71
CA ILE A 156 17.07 3.66 16.12
C ILE A 156 18.23 2.77 16.61
N ARG A 157 18.64 1.78 15.81
CA ARG A 157 19.79 0.92 16.12
C ARG A 157 21.08 1.73 16.20
N GLY A 158 21.30 2.66 15.28
CA GLY A 158 22.44 3.58 15.30
C GLY A 158 22.50 4.46 16.56
N ILE A 159 21.35 4.93 17.06
CA ILE A 159 21.27 5.72 18.30
C ILE A 159 21.49 4.85 19.54
N ARG A 160 20.95 3.62 19.56
CA ARG A 160 21.08 2.68 20.69
C ARG A 160 22.49 2.11 20.83
N ALA A 161 23.19 1.92 19.72
CA ALA A 161 24.49 1.27 19.70
C ALA A 161 25.60 2.16 20.29
N ARG A 162 26.48 1.56 21.09
CA ARG A 162 27.72 2.21 21.56
C ARG A 162 28.88 1.70 20.70
N ALA A 163 29.40 2.53 19.81
CA ALA A 163 30.53 2.24 18.92
C ALA A 163 30.35 1.05 17.94
N ALA A 164 29.10 0.74 17.53
CA ALA A 164 28.87 -0.28 16.51
C ALA A 164 29.23 0.22 15.10
N THR A 165 29.79 -0.68 14.30
CA THR A 165 30.12 -0.44 12.88
C THR A 165 28.99 -0.83 11.93
N ALA A 166 27.95 -1.51 12.43
CA ALA A 166 26.81 -1.99 11.64
C ALA A 166 25.45 -1.59 12.24
N ILE A 167 24.43 -1.54 11.38
CA ILE A 167 23.06 -1.09 11.71
C ILE A 167 22.00 -2.14 11.36
N GLY A 168 22.41 -3.42 11.24
CA GLY A 168 21.55 -4.55 10.90
C GLY A 168 21.57 -4.88 9.41
N ASN A 169 20.44 -5.37 8.87
CA ASN A 169 20.35 -5.85 7.48
C ASN A 169 19.05 -5.35 6.83
N PHE A 170 19.18 -4.52 5.79
CA PHE A 170 18.04 -3.91 5.11
C PHE A 170 17.06 -4.94 4.55
N TRP A 171 17.56 -6.02 3.95
CA TRP A 171 16.72 -7.03 3.33
C TRP A 171 15.89 -7.79 4.36
N ALA A 172 16.50 -8.13 5.51
CA ALA A 172 15.78 -8.76 6.62
C ALA A 172 14.73 -7.81 7.22
N ASP A 173 15.09 -6.54 7.43
CA ASP A 173 14.16 -5.52 7.96
C ASP A 173 12.96 -5.33 7.03
N LEU A 174 13.20 -5.22 5.73
CA LEU A 174 12.15 -5.08 4.72
C LEU A 174 11.18 -6.28 4.74
N VAL A 175 11.72 -7.51 4.67
CA VAL A 175 10.91 -8.73 4.66
C VAL A 175 10.08 -8.85 5.95
N ARG A 176 10.68 -8.57 7.10
CA ARG A 176 9.99 -8.62 8.40
C ARG A 176 8.92 -7.55 8.52
N GLY A 177 9.19 -6.32 8.07
CA GLY A 177 8.22 -5.23 8.05
C GLY A 177 6.98 -5.58 7.22
N VAL A 178 7.18 -6.15 6.02
CA VAL A 178 6.07 -6.59 5.18
C VAL A 178 5.35 -7.79 5.80
N LEU A 179 6.07 -8.88 6.07
CA LEU A 179 5.48 -10.18 6.39
C LEU A 179 4.85 -10.23 7.79
N TYR A 180 5.47 -9.58 8.78
CA TYR A 180 5.05 -9.67 10.18
C TYR A 180 4.24 -8.47 10.66
N VAL A 181 4.24 -7.34 9.92
CA VAL A 181 3.53 -6.12 10.32
C VAL A 181 2.49 -5.71 9.28
N LEU A 182 2.92 -5.28 8.09
CA LEU A 182 2.01 -4.67 7.12
C LEU A 182 1.02 -5.69 6.56
N LEU A 183 1.47 -6.85 6.07
CA LEU A 183 0.62 -7.85 5.44
C LEU A 183 -0.51 -8.37 6.36
N PRO A 184 -0.25 -8.82 7.60
CA PRO A 184 -1.33 -9.31 8.47
C PRO A 184 -2.30 -8.20 8.87
N LEU A 185 -1.81 -6.98 9.14
CA LEU A 185 -2.68 -5.85 9.49
C LEU A 185 -3.53 -5.39 8.29
N SER A 186 -2.93 -5.32 7.09
CA SER A 186 -3.65 -4.99 5.86
C SER A 186 -4.67 -6.05 5.49
N LEU A 187 -4.39 -7.33 5.71
CA LEU A 187 -5.37 -8.39 5.48
C LEU A 187 -6.58 -8.25 6.43
N LEU A 188 -6.33 -8.06 7.72
CA LEU A 188 -7.40 -7.83 8.71
C LEU A 188 -8.24 -6.61 8.31
N LEU A 189 -7.59 -5.49 8.02
CA LEU A 189 -8.26 -4.25 7.66
C LEU A 189 -9.03 -4.39 6.34
N ALA A 190 -8.47 -5.04 5.32
CA ALA A 190 -9.17 -5.27 4.06
C ALA A 190 -10.46 -6.08 4.26
N VAL A 191 -10.44 -7.13 5.08
CA VAL A 191 -11.64 -7.92 5.40
C VAL A 191 -12.69 -7.08 6.12
N LEU A 192 -12.27 -6.25 7.10
CA LEU A 192 -13.18 -5.34 7.79
C LEU A 192 -13.81 -4.32 6.82
N LEU A 193 -12.99 -3.73 5.93
CA LEU A 193 -13.44 -2.78 4.92
C LEU A 193 -14.45 -3.40 3.94
N VAL A 194 -14.20 -4.62 3.46
CA VAL A 194 -15.16 -5.37 2.63
C VAL A 194 -16.47 -5.58 3.41
N GLY A 195 -16.39 -5.93 4.68
CA GLY A 195 -17.56 -6.09 5.56
C GLY A 195 -18.38 -4.80 5.74
N GLN A 196 -17.78 -3.63 5.55
CA GLN A 196 -18.47 -2.33 5.58
C GLN A 196 -18.92 -1.83 4.19
N GLY A 197 -18.57 -2.52 3.10
CA GLY A 197 -19.02 -2.19 1.74
C GLY A 197 -17.94 -1.63 0.80
N VAL A 198 -16.65 -1.67 1.18
CA VAL A 198 -15.55 -1.35 0.26
C VAL A 198 -15.45 -2.44 -0.80
N VAL A 199 -15.31 -2.05 -2.06
CA VAL A 199 -15.36 -3.00 -3.18
C VAL A 199 -14.07 -3.85 -3.24
N GLN A 200 -14.23 -5.15 -3.45
CA GLN A 200 -13.15 -6.09 -3.73
C GLN A 200 -13.65 -7.11 -4.76
N SER A 201 -13.51 -6.80 -6.06
CA SER A 201 -13.89 -7.69 -7.16
C SER A 201 -12.90 -7.62 -8.33
N LEU A 202 -12.87 -8.67 -9.15
CA LEU A 202 -12.16 -8.70 -10.43
C LEU A 202 -13.12 -8.70 -11.63
N ASP A 203 -14.42 -8.53 -11.38
CA ASP A 203 -15.44 -8.46 -12.42
C ASP A 203 -15.28 -7.18 -13.27
N PRO A 204 -15.72 -7.20 -14.55
CA PRO A 204 -15.82 -5.99 -15.36
C PRO A 204 -16.74 -4.94 -14.73
N TYR A 205 -16.62 -3.69 -15.18
CA TYR A 205 -17.50 -2.61 -14.76
C TYR A 205 -18.96 -2.94 -15.08
N VAL A 206 -19.85 -2.57 -14.16
CA VAL A 206 -21.27 -2.88 -14.25
C VAL A 206 -21.99 -1.68 -14.86
N SER A 207 -22.89 -1.93 -15.80
CA SER A 207 -23.82 -0.91 -16.30
C SER A 207 -25.13 -0.99 -15.54
N ALA A 208 -25.53 0.13 -14.92
CA ALA A 208 -26.79 0.25 -14.19
C ALA A 208 -27.74 1.18 -14.93
N HIS A 209 -29.00 0.76 -15.10
CA HIS A 209 -30.05 1.64 -15.61
C HIS A 209 -30.45 2.66 -14.55
N LEU A 210 -30.53 3.92 -14.95
CA LEU A 210 -30.97 5.00 -14.07
C LEU A 210 -32.48 4.92 -13.86
N LEU A 211 -32.93 5.10 -12.61
CA LEU A 211 -34.35 5.21 -12.29
C LEU A 211 -34.96 6.46 -12.93
N GLU A 212 -34.20 7.56 -12.94
CA GLU A 212 -34.57 8.82 -13.55
C GLU A 212 -33.50 9.23 -14.57
N PRO A 213 -33.85 9.35 -15.87
CA PRO A 213 -32.91 9.81 -16.89
C PRO A 213 -32.44 11.25 -16.63
N VAL A 214 -31.17 11.53 -16.87
CA VAL A 214 -30.56 12.86 -16.65
C VAL A 214 -30.07 13.40 -17.98
N LYS A 215 -30.26 14.71 -18.25
CA LYS A 215 -29.68 15.33 -19.45
C LYS A 215 -28.20 15.67 -19.24
N ASN A 216 -27.36 15.33 -20.20
CA ASN A 216 -25.98 15.81 -20.26
C ASN A 216 -25.92 17.29 -20.67
N ALA A 217 -24.73 17.90 -20.63
CA ALA A 217 -24.53 19.29 -21.06
C ALA A 217 -24.88 19.56 -22.54
N GLY A 218 -24.94 18.52 -23.36
CA GLY A 218 -25.37 18.57 -24.77
C GLY A 218 -26.88 18.43 -24.98
N GLY A 219 -27.65 18.16 -23.92
CA GLY A 219 -29.10 17.97 -23.98
C GLY A 219 -29.58 16.54 -24.21
N ASP A 220 -28.67 15.58 -24.39
CA ASP A 220 -28.99 14.16 -24.57
C ASP A 220 -29.37 13.51 -23.25
N TRP A 221 -30.34 12.60 -23.30
CA TRP A 221 -30.73 11.80 -22.15
C TRP A 221 -29.72 10.70 -21.86
N ILE A 222 -29.19 10.68 -20.65
CA ILE A 222 -28.42 9.58 -20.07
C ILE A 222 -29.40 8.67 -19.32
N THR A 223 -29.46 7.41 -19.71
CA THR A 223 -30.34 6.38 -19.10
C THR A 223 -29.56 5.29 -18.39
N THR A 224 -28.23 5.30 -18.49
CA THR A 224 -27.33 4.28 -17.90
C THR A 224 -26.10 4.92 -17.30
N GLN A 225 -25.62 4.35 -16.19
CA GLN A 225 -24.37 4.71 -15.54
C GLN A 225 -23.42 3.50 -15.50
N THR A 226 -22.14 3.74 -15.77
CA THR A 226 -21.08 2.75 -15.56
C THR A 226 -20.56 2.86 -14.14
N ILE A 227 -20.57 1.74 -13.41
CA ILE A 227 -20.12 1.61 -12.03
C ILE A 227 -18.75 0.93 -12.03
N PRO A 228 -17.68 1.63 -11.64
CA PRO A 228 -16.35 1.05 -11.63
C PRO A 228 -16.21 0.07 -10.46
N LEU A 229 -15.70 -1.12 -10.75
CA LEU A 229 -15.34 -2.14 -9.77
C LEU A 229 -13.82 -2.29 -9.70
N GLY A 230 -13.33 -3.16 -8.80
CA GLY A 230 -11.92 -3.54 -8.74
C GLY A 230 -11.49 -4.05 -7.38
N PRO A 231 -10.24 -4.49 -7.21
CA PRO A 231 -9.71 -4.99 -5.95
C PRO A 231 -9.35 -3.84 -4.97
N ALA A 232 -10.29 -2.92 -4.72
CA ALA A 232 -10.02 -1.68 -4.00
C ALA A 232 -9.71 -1.91 -2.51
N ALA A 233 -10.44 -2.79 -1.81
CA ALA A 233 -10.26 -2.99 -0.36
C ALA A 233 -8.84 -3.38 0.03
N SER A 234 -8.21 -4.28 -0.74
CA SER A 234 -6.82 -4.68 -0.53
C SER A 234 -5.82 -3.51 -0.67
N GLN A 235 -6.05 -2.62 -1.62
CA GLN A 235 -5.22 -1.44 -1.84
C GLN A 235 -5.49 -0.35 -0.78
N VAL A 236 -6.76 -0.14 -0.42
CA VAL A 236 -7.19 0.81 0.60
C VAL A 236 -6.61 0.45 1.97
N ALA A 237 -6.57 -0.83 2.32
CA ALA A 237 -6.02 -1.26 3.60
C ALA A 237 -4.54 -0.86 3.76
N ILE A 238 -3.69 -1.19 2.78
CA ILE A 238 -2.27 -0.82 2.84
C ILE A 238 -2.04 0.67 2.60
N LYS A 239 -2.88 1.37 1.83
CA LYS A 239 -2.71 2.82 1.63
C LYS A 239 -2.88 3.59 2.94
N GLN A 240 -3.82 3.17 3.79
CA GLN A 240 -4.07 3.79 5.09
C GLN A 240 -2.97 3.40 6.09
N LEU A 241 -2.68 2.11 6.22
CA LEU A 241 -1.68 1.62 7.18
C LEU A 241 -0.25 2.07 6.88
N GLY A 242 0.14 2.06 5.60
CA GLY A 242 1.47 2.46 5.14
C GLY A 242 1.60 3.96 4.84
N THR A 243 0.54 4.74 5.12
CA THR A 243 0.46 6.19 4.85
C THR A 243 0.83 6.56 3.41
N ASN A 244 0.40 5.74 2.45
CA ASN A 244 0.75 5.91 1.05
C ASN A 244 -0.16 6.93 0.34
N GLY A 245 -1.42 7.11 0.76
CA GLY A 245 -2.28 8.18 0.23
C GLY A 245 -2.87 7.98 -1.18
N GLY A 246 -2.47 6.98 -1.95
CA GLY A 246 -2.98 6.74 -3.32
C GLY A 246 -4.30 5.96 -3.35
N GLY A 247 -5.35 6.57 -3.90
CA GLY A 247 -6.69 5.98 -4.02
C GLY A 247 -6.83 5.02 -5.18
N PHE A 248 -7.79 4.10 -5.09
CA PHE A 248 -8.13 3.23 -6.22
C PHE A 248 -8.90 4.02 -7.28
N PHE A 249 -9.82 4.90 -6.86
CA PHE A 249 -10.61 5.79 -7.69
C PHE A 249 -10.11 7.24 -7.60
N GLY A 250 -10.50 8.08 -8.57
CA GLY A 250 -10.01 9.46 -8.71
C GLY A 250 -10.28 10.39 -7.51
N VAL A 251 -11.34 10.13 -6.74
CA VAL A 251 -11.68 10.91 -5.52
C VAL A 251 -11.27 10.23 -4.21
N ASN A 252 -10.49 9.15 -4.30
CA ASN A 252 -9.83 8.50 -3.16
C ASN A 252 -10.80 8.17 -2.02
N SER A 253 -10.49 8.56 -0.79
CA SER A 253 -11.24 8.24 0.43
C SER A 253 -12.58 8.98 0.56
N ALA A 254 -12.92 9.84 -0.42
CA ALA A 254 -14.27 10.38 -0.57
C ALA A 254 -15.15 9.49 -1.47
N HIS A 255 -14.57 8.50 -2.17
CA HIS A 255 -15.33 7.58 -3.00
C HIS A 255 -16.10 6.57 -2.12
N PRO A 256 -17.42 6.38 -2.32
CA PRO A 256 -18.20 5.44 -1.50
C PRO A 256 -17.66 4.01 -1.50
N PHE A 257 -17.04 3.57 -2.61
CA PHE A 257 -16.40 2.24 -2.68
C PHE A 257 -15.02 2.13 -2.03
N GLU A 258 -14.44 3.23 -1.51
CA GLU A 258 -13.22 3.20 -0.69
C GLU A 258 -13.49 3.50 0.78
N ASN A 259 -14.58 4.23 1.07
CA ASN A 259 -14.94 4.65 2.42
C ASN A 259 -16.47 4.80 2.55
N PRO A 260 -17.22 3.68 2.64
CA PRO A 260 -18.68 3.66 2.58
C PRO A 260 -19.36 4.16 3.86
N THR A 261 -18.68 4.04 5.00
CA THR A 261 -19.23 4.28 6.33
C THR A 261 -18.35 5.22 7.14
N PRO A 262 -18.90 5.94 8.14
CA PRO A 262 -18.10 6.73 9.07
C PRO A 262 -17.37 5.89 10.14
N LEU A 263 -17.54 4.56 10.13
CA LEU A 263 -16.91 3.59 11.02
C LEU A 263 -15.57 3.10 10.48
#